data_AF-A0A7W6RBK4-F1
#
_entry.id   AF-A0A7W6RBK4-F1
#
_cell.length_a   1.000
_cell.length_b   1.000
_cell.length_c   1.000
_cell.angle_alpha   90.00
_cell.angle_beta   90.00
_cell.angle_gamma   90.00
#
_symmetry.space_group_name_H-M   'P 1'
#
loop_
_entity.id
_entity.type
_entity.pdbx_description
1 polymer ?
#
loop_
_entity_poly.entity_id
_entity_poly.type
_entity_poly.pdbx_seq_one_letter_code
_entity_poly.pdbx_strand_id
1 'polypeptide(L)'
;MSTLPELPNPLFASGRSVLARFGYQHRDDQEAREDWAVMWDLLRGDFSAPAGEAVPAFHDLDEPTRGAARDYMVARLIADRNLERCERLHVDIFANGVNTDAVERYAIARDAYEDSVEAFGAARLRLATLLARGDTVA
;
A
#
# COMPACT_ATOMS: atom_id res chain seq x y z
N MET A 1 -4.70 8.11 39.03
CA MET A 1 -5.19 7.51 37.78
C MET A 1 -4.23 7.92 36.68
N SER A 2 -3.26 7.08 36.33
CA SER A 2 -2.36 7.36 35.21
C SER A 2 -3.16 7.23 33.91
N THR A 3 -3.36 8.35 33.23
CA THR A 3 -3.80 8.36 31.84
C THR A 3 -2.70 7.70 31.01
N LEU A 4 -2.95 6.48 30.54
CA LEU A 4 -2.11 5.87 29.50
C LEU A 4 -1.99 6.89 28.37
N PRO A 5 -0.76 7.29 27.97
CA PRO A 5 -0.62 8.25 26.90
C PRO A 5 -1.21 7.64 25.64
N GLU A 6 -2.08 8.43 24.99
CA GLU A 6 -2.96 7.99 23.92
C GLU A 6 -2.13 7.39 22.78
N LEU A 7 -2.45 6.16 22.36
CA LEU A 7 -1.77 5.53 21.23
C LEU A 7 -1.95 6.41 19.98
N PRO A 8 -0.91 6.60 19.14
CA PRO A 8 -0.96 7.53 18.00
C PRO A 8 -2.09 7.26 16.99
N ASN A 9 -2.69 6.06 17.01
CA ASN A 9 -3.85 5.75 16.19
C ASN A 9 -4.74 4.65 16.84
N PRO A 10 -5.99 4.96 17.23
CA PRO A 10 -6.89 4.03 17.92
C PRO A 10 -7.37 2.87 17.04
N LEU A 11 -7.21 2.94 15.70
CA LEU A 11 -7.56 1.83 14.81
C LEU A 11 -6.72 0.58 15.10
N PHE A 12 -5.47 0.74 15.52
CA PHE A 12 -4.58 -0.40 15.85
C PHE A 12 -4.84 -0.99 17.24
N ALA A 13 -5.33 -0.19 18.19
CA ALA A 13 -5.80 -0.70 19.48
C ALA A 13 -6.95 -1.71 19.33
N SER A 14 -7.70 -1.63 18.22
CA SER A 14 -8.80 -2.54 17.89
C SER A 14 -8.39 -3.78 17.06
N GLY A 15 -7.12 -3.89 16.63
CA GLY A 15 -6.64 -4.99 15.80
C GLY A 15 -7.17 -5.02 14.35
N ARG A 16 -7.94 -4.01 13.93
CA ARG A 16 -8.38 -3.87 12.53
C ARG A 16 -7.25 -3.28 11.70
N SER A 17 -6.60 -4.16 10.93
CA SER A 17 -5.68 -3.78 9.88
C SER A 17 -6.36 -2.80 8.91
N VAL A 18 -5.69 -1.69 8.57
CA VAL A 18 -6.15 -0.74 7.55
C VAL A 18 -6.26 -1.45 6.20
N LEU A 19 -5.53 -2.55 5.99
CA LEU A 19 -5.66 -3.43 4.84
C LEU A 19 -7.03 -4.13 4.79
N ALA A 20 -7.66 -4.44 5.93
CA ALA A 20 -8.97 -5.09 5.94
C ALA A 20 -10.05 -4.29 5.17
N ARG A 21 -9.92 -2.94 5.09
CA ARG A 21 -10.83 -2.07 4.32
C ARG A 21 -10.78 -2.29 2.81
N PHE A 22 -9.69 -2.88 2.31
CA PHE A 22 -9.50 -3.22 0.90
C PHE A 22 -9.76 -4.73 0.65
N GLY A 23 -10.44 -5.42 1.57
CA GLY A 23 -10.71 -6.85 1.48
C GLY A 23 -9.49 -7.74 1.68
N TYR A 24 -8.39 -7.22 2.23
CA TYR A 24 -7.20 -8.01 2.48
C TYR A 24 -7.43 -8.96 3.66
N GLN A 25 -7.51 -10.26 3.39
CA GLN A 25 -7.27 -11.28 4.41
C GLN A 25 -5.78 -11.27 4.74
N HIS A 26 -5.41 -11.25 6.02
CA HIS A 26 -4.03 -11.53 6.45
C HIS A 26 -3.62 -12.87 5.83
N ARG A 27 -2.73 -12.83 4.84
CA ARG A 27 -2.15 -14.02 4.24
C ARG A 27 -0.65 -13.95 4.41
N ASP A 28 -0.12 -15.06 4.92
CA ASP A 28 1.29 -15.37 4.92
C ASP A 28 1.84 -15.32 3.49
N ASP A 29 3.14 -15.09 3.40
CA ASP A 29 3.87 -14.64 2.23
C ASP A 29 3.58 -15.44 0.94
N GLN A 30 3.52 -14.72 -0.20
CA GLN A 30 3.62 -15.21 -1.59
C GLN A 30 2.39 -15.74 -2.36
N GLU A 31 1.14 -15.44 -2.00
CA GLU A 31 0.02 -15.70 -2.93
C GLU A 31 -0.35 -14.46 -3.76
N ALA A 32 -0.12 -14.57 -5.08
CA ALA A 32 -0.59 -13.63 -6.08
C ALA A 32 -2.09 -13.39 -5.91
N ARG A 33 -2.51 -12.13 -5.92
CA ARG A 33 -3.93 -11.78 -5.82
C ARG A 33 -4.62 -12.29 -7.09
N GLU A 34 -5.56 -13.23 -6.95
CA GLU A 34 -6.33 -13.72 -8.10
C GLU A 34 -7.33 -12.66 -8.61
N ASP A 35 -7.73 -11.70 -7.76
CA ASP A 35 -8.69 -10.64 -8.10
C ASP A 35 -8.05 -9.26 -8.34
N TRP A 36 -7.16 -9.17 -9.33
CA TRP A 36 -6.55 -7.89 -9.74
C TRP A 36 -7.58 -6.82 -10.14
N ALA A 37 -8.69 -7.23 -10.75
CA ALA A 37 -9.75 -6.31 -11.16
C ALA A 37 -10.41 -5.61 -9.97
N VAL A 38 -10.71 -6.35 -8.90
CA VAL A 38 -11.31 -5.80 -7.68
C VAL A 38 -10.37 -4.82 -7.00
N MET A 39 -9.06 -5.15 -6.92
CA MET A 39 -8.09 -4.21 -6.36
C MET A 39 -8.01 -2.94 -7.21
N TRP A 40 -7.96 -3.10 -8.54
CA TRP A 40 -7.88 -1.98 -9.45
C TRP A 40 -9.07 -1.04 -9.31
N ASP A 41 -10.29 -1.54 -9.12
CA ASP A 41 -11.46 -0.68 -8.90
C ASP A 41 -11.35 0.22 -7.67
N LEU A 42 -10.64 -0.24 -6.63
CA LEU A 42 -10.39 0.56 -5.42
C LEU A 42 -9.27 1.59 -5.63
N LEU A 43 -8.33 1.32 -6.53
CA LEU A 43 -7.10 2.09 -6.68
C LEU A 43 -7.07 2.94 -7.94
N ARG A 44 -7.87 2.68 -8.97
CA ARG A 44 -7.80 3.40 -10.25
C ARG A 44 -8.13 4.89 -10.12
N GLY A 45 -8.85 5.28 -9.07
CA GLY A 45 -9.09 6.68 -8.70
C GLY A 45 -7.84 7.45 -8.28
N ASP A 46 -6.73 6.74 -8.04
CA ASP A 46 -5.42 7.33 -7.82
C ASP A 46 -4.87 8.03 -9.08
N PHE A 47 -5.40 7.73 -10.26
CA PHE A 47 -4.95 8.27 -11.54
C PHE A 47 -5.95 9.27 -12.11
N SER A 48 -5.45 10.28 -12.80
CA SER A 48 -6.29 11.22 -13.52
C SER A 48 -6.67 10.64 -14.88
N ALA A 49 -7.90 10.88 -15.30
CA ALA A 49 -8.37 10.65 -16.66
C ALA A 49 -8.64 12.00 -17.35
N PRO A 50 -8.69 12.04 -18.70
CA PRO A 50 -9.16 13.20 -19.44
C PRO A 50 -10.53 13.69 -18.94
N ALA A 51 -10.82 14.98 -19.16
CA ALA A 51 -12.06 15.59 -18.67
C ALA A 51 -13.29 14.91 -19.30
N GLY A 52 -14.14 14.33 -18.45
CA GLY A 52 -15.35 13.60 -18.88
C GLY A 52 -15.16 12.09 -19.05
N GLU A 53 -13.94 11.58 -18.85
CA GLU A 53 -13.62 10.16 -18.94
C GLU A 53 -13.25 9.57 -17.56
N ALA A 54 -13.32 8.25 -17.46
CA ALA A 54 -12.88 7.50 -16.30
C ALA A 54 -11.69 6.62 -16.66
N VAL A 55 -10.76 6.44 -15.73
CA VAL A 55 -9.67 5.47 -15.90
C VAL A 55 -10.28 4.09 -16.17
N PRO A 56 -9.89 3.38 -17.25
CA PRO A 56 -10.54 2.13 -17.66
C PRO A 56 -10.54 1.05 -16.57
N ALA A 57 -11.49 0.12 -16.66
CA ALA A 57 -11.49 -1.06 -15.81
C ALA A 57 -10.30 -1.98 -16.15
N PHE A 58 -9.91 -2.85 -15.23
CA PHE A 58 -8.66 -3.61 -15.35
C PHE A 58 -8.61 -4.49 -16.61
N HIS A 59 -9.75 -5.07 -16.99
CA HIS A 59 -9.86 -5.93 -18.17
C HIS A 59 -9.82 -5.17 -19.50
N ASP A 60 -10.05 -3.87 -19.47
CA ASP A 60 -10.04 -2.98 -20.64
C ASP A 60 -8.65 -2.36 -20.91
N LEU A 61 -7.71 -2.50 -19.96
CA LEU A 61 -6.33 -2.05 -20.15
C LEU A 61 -5.61 -2.93 -21.18
N ASP A 62 -4.82 -2.33 -22.06
CA ASP A 62 -3.90 -3.09 -22.92
C ASP A 62 -2.87 -3.87 -22.08
N GLU A 63 -2.27 -4.92 -22.65
CA GLU A 63 -1.40 -5.80 -21.85
C GLU A 63 -0.20 -5.08 -21.19
N PRO A 64 0.49 -4.14 -21.86
CA PRO A 64 1.54 -3.35 -21.20
C PRO A 64 1.05 -2.53 -20.00
N THR A 65 -0.10 -1.84 -20.12
CA THR A 65 -0.66 -1.04 -19.02
C THR A 65 -1.21 -1.93 -17.92
N ARG A 66 -1.83 -3.06 -18.27
CA ARG A 66 -2.31 -4.07 -17.32
C ARG A 66 -1.16 -4.70 -16.53
N GLY A 67 -0.02 -4.94 -17.17
CA GLY A 67 1.23 -5.33 -16.50
C GLY A 67 1.67 -4.29 -15.48
N ALA A 68 1.78 -3.02 -15.89
CA ALA A 68 2.16 -1.93 -15.00
C ALA A 68 1.14 -1.69 -13.86
N ALA A 69 -0.15 -1.92 -14.09
CA ALA A 69 -1.19 -1.88 -13.07
C ALA A 69 -0.98 -2.97 -12.01
N ARG A 70 -0.60 -4.19 -12.41
CA ARG A 70 -0.22 -5.24 -11.45
C ARG A 70 1.00 -4.83 -10.62
N ASP A 71 2.04 -4.31 -11.26
CA ASP A 71 3.25 -3.87 -10.56
C ASP A 71 2.93 -2.76 -9.54
N TYR A 72 2.11 -1.78 -9.91
CA TYR A 72 1.61 -0.72 -9.02
C TYR A 72 0.87 -1.28 -7.81
N MET A 73 -0.06 -2.21 -8.06
CA MET A 73 -0.87 -2.87 -7.04
C MET A 73 -0.02 -3.70 -6.07
N VAL A 74 0.98 -4.42 -6.58
CA VAL A 74 1.94 -5.17 -5.77
C VAL A 74 2.80 -4.22 -4.92
N ALA A 75 3.34 -3.15 -5.50
CA ALA A 75 4.15 -2.19 -4.77
C ALA A 75 3.35 -1.49 -3.67
N ARG A 76 2.08 -1.14 -3.93
CA ARG A 76 1.15 -0.59 -2.93
C ARG A 76 0.99 -1.53 -1.74
N LEU A 77 0.75 -2.81 -2.04
CA LEU A 77 0.58 -3.86 -1.06
C LEU A 77 1.79 -4.03 -0.14
N ILE A 78 2.99 -4.02 -0.72
CA ILE A 78 4.24 -4.13 0.03
C ILE A 78 4.40 -2.91 0.94
N ALA A 79 4.16 -1.70 0.43
CA ALA A 79 4.26 -0.47 1.20
C ALA A 79 3.28 -0.45 2.39
N ASP A 80 2.03 -0.83 2.18
CA ASP A 80 1.04 -0.87 3.26
C ASP A 80 1.42 -1.93 4.33
N ARG A 81 1.93 -3.11 3.93
CA ARG A 81 2.40 -4.14 4.87
C ARG A 81 3.60 -3.68 5.70
N ASN A 82 4.54 -2.99 5.08
CA ASN A 82 5.72 -2.46 5.78
C ASN A 82 5.33 -1.32 6.74
N LEU A 83 4.36 -0.48 6.36
CA LEU A 83 3.79 0.52 7.26
C LEU A 83 3.18 -0.14 8.51
N GLU A 84 2.33 -1.16 8.32
CA GLU A 84 1.74 -1.88 9.46
C GLU A 84 2.81 -2.51 10.37
N ARG A 85 3.91 -3.01 9.79
CA ARG A 85 5.03 -3.54 10.59
C ARG A 85 5.70 -2.44 11.40
N CYS A 86 5.96 -1.27 10.81
CA CYS A 86 6.50 -0.12 11.52
C CYS A 86 5.60 0.29 12.70
N GLU A 87 4.29 0.37 12.45
CA GLU A 87 3.31 0.76 13.47
C GLU A 87 3.27 -0.25 14.62
N ARG A 88 3.25 -1.57 14.34
CA ARG A 88 3.32 -2.61 15.38
C ARG A 88 4.57 -2.50 16.24
N LEU A 89 5.73 -2.27 15.63
CA LEU A 89 6.99 -2.13 16.36
C LEU A 89 7.04 -0.82 17.16
N HIS A 90 6.44 0.26 16.65
CA HIS A 90 6.30 1.51 17.38
C HIS A 90 5.42 1.33 18.63
N VAL A 91 4.31 0.59 18.52
CA VAL A 91 3.46 0.24 19.66
C VAL A 91 4.22 -0.64 20.66
N ASP A 92 5.01 -1.62 20.19
CA ASP A 92 5.85 -2.48 21.04
C ASP A 92 6.85 -1.65 21.87
N ILE A 93 7.56 -0.70 21.25
CA ILE A 93 8.46 0.23 21.94
C ILE A 93 7.72 1.03 23.01
N PHE A 94 6.54 1.53 22.68
CA PHE A 94 5.77 2.35 23.61
C PHE A 94 5.22 1.55 24.80
N ALA A 95 4.76 0.33 24.56
CA ALA A 95 4.19 -0.55 25.58
C ALA A 95 5.25 -1.15 26.52
N ASN A 96 6.42 -1.53 25.97
CA ASN A 96 7.45 -2.26 26.69
C ASN A 96 8.67 -1.41 27.09
N GLY A 97 8.67 -0.13 26.70
CA GLY A 97 9.75 0.82 26.97
C GLY A 97 10.86 0.78 25.91
N VAL A 98 11.53 1.92 25.77
CA VAL A 98 12.62 2.11 24.79
C VAL A 98 13.84 1.30 25.23
N ASN A 99 14.26 0.38 24.38
CA ASN A 99 15.53 -0.36 24.49
C ASN A 99 16.17 -0.52 23.11
N THR A 100 17.48 -0.79 23.09
CA THR A 100 18.29 -0.84 21.86
C THR A 100 17.71 -1.82 20.84
N ASP A 101 17.42 -3.06 21.22
CA ASP A 101 16.91 -4.10 20.31
C ASP A 101 15.55 -3.72 19.72
N ALA A 102 14.67 -3.09 20.49
CA ALA A 102 13.37 -2.63 20.01
C ALA A 102 13.53 -1.48 19.01
N VAL A 103 14.42 -0.53 19.30
CA VAL A 103 14.71 0.59 18.40
C VAL A 103 15.36 0.12 17.11
N GLU A 104 16.31 -0.83 17.17
CA GLU A 104 16.95 -1.42 15.99
C GLU A 104 15.95 -2.16 15.10
N ARG A 105 15.07 -2.99 15.67
CA ARG A 105 14.01 -3.67 14.91
C ARG A 105 13.08 -2.68 14.22
N TYR A 106 12.71 -1.59 14.89
CA TYR A 106 11.90 -0.53 14.30
C TYR A 106 12.65 0.20 13.18
N ALA A 107 13.92 0.54 13.37
CA ALA A 107 14.73 1.21 12.34
C ALA A 107 14.80 0.37 11.06
N ILE A 108 15.11 -0.94 11.18
CA ILE A 108 15.14 -1.87 10.03
C ILE A 108 13.78 -1.91 9.31
N ALA A 109 12.68 -1.95 10.07
CA ALA A 109 11.35 -1.94 9.47
C ALA A 109 11.04 -0.62 8.76
N ARG A 110 11.53 0.50 9.32
CA ARG A 110 11.37 1.84 8.74
C ARG A 110 12.12 1.96 7.42
N ASP A 111 13.35 1.48 7.36
CA ASP A 111 14.15 1.47 6.12
C ASP A 111 13.44 0.65 5.03
N ALA A 112 12.94 -0.54 5.37
CA ALA A 112 12.17 -1.36 4.43
C ALA A 112 10.85 -0.68 3.97
N TYR A 113 10.22 0.10 4.85
CA TYR A 113 9.05 0.90 4.47
C TYR A 113 9.45 2.04 3.53
N GLU A 114 10.52 2.78 3.81
CA GLU A 114 11.05 3.84 2.95
C GLU A 114 11.34 3.31 1.54
N ASP A 115 12.10 2.22 1.42
CA ASP A 115 12.39 1.56 0.14
C ASP A 115 11.11 1.19 -0.62
N SER A 116 10.10 0.67 0.09
CA SER A 116 8.83 0.27 -0.53
C SER A 116 7.99 1.46 -0.98
N VAL A 117 8.06 2.60 -0.30
CA VAL A 117 7.38 3.84 -0.71
C VAL A 117 8.03 4.41 -1.98
N GLU A 118 9.36 4.35 -2.08
CA GLU A 118 10.07 4.75 -3.31
C GLU A 118 9.66 3.85 -4.49
N ALA A 119 9.65 2.53 -4.31
CA ALA A 119 9.21 1.58 -5.33
C ALA A 119 7.74 1.82 -5.73
N PHE A 120 6.86 2.09 -4.76
CA PHE A 120 5.46 2.42 -5.01
C PHE A 120 5.32 3.71 -5.82
N GLY A 121 6.07 4.76 -5.47
CA GLY A 121 6.10 6.02 -6.22
C GLY A 121 6.58 5.83 -7.67
N ALA A 122 7.64 5.04 -7.87
CA ALA A 122 8.15 4.72 -9.19
C ALA A 122 7.14 3.93 -10.04
N ALA A 123 6.49 2.92 -9.45
CA ALA A 123 5.45 2.14 -10.13
C ALA A 123 4.25 3.01 -10.53
N ARG A 124 3.84 3.92 -9.64
CA ARG A 124 2.77 4.90 -9.90
C ARG A 124 3.12 5.78 -11.10
N LEU A 125 4.32 6.37 -11.12
CA LEU A 125 4.75 7.25 -12.21
C LEU A 125 4.79 6.51 -13.56
N ARG A 126 5.30 5.27 -13.54
CA ARG A 126 5.35 4.42 -14.74
C ARG A 126 3.93 4.15 -15.28
N LEU A 127 3.00 3.76 -14.43
CA LEU A 127 1.62 3.49 -14.82
C LEU A 127 0.91 4.75 -15.33
N ALA A 128 1.07 5.88 -14.64
CA ALA A 128 0.52 7.16 -15.06
C ALA A 128 1.02 7.56 -16.46
N THR A 129 2.29 7.31 -16.76
CA THR A 129 2.88 7.57 -18.08
C THR A 129 2.26 6.71 -19.17
N LEU A 130 1.96 5.44 -18.87
CA LEU A 130 1.32 4.53 -19.84
C LEU A 130 -0.14 4.90 -20.08
N LEU A 131 -0.89 5.19 -19.02
CA LEU A 131 -2.27 5.65 -19.12
C LEU A 131 -2.38 6.91 -19.99
N ALA A 132 -1.53 7.91 -19.76
CA ALA A 132 -1.52 9.14 -20.56
C ALA A 132 -1.09 8.95 -22.02
N ARG A 133 -0.40 7.86 -22.36
CA ARG A 133 0.00 7.54 -23.76
C ARG A 133 -1.08 6.77 -24.50
N GLY A 134 -1.86 5.94 -23.80
CA GLY A 134 -3.02 5.24 -24.35
C GLY A 134 -4.05 6.18 -24.98
N ASP A 135 -4.08 7.43 -24.52
CA ASP A 135 -4.92 8.52 -25.05
C ASP A 135 -4.49 9.03 -26.45
N THR A 136 -3.35 8.59 -26.99
CA THR A 136 -2.79 9.12 -28.25
C THR A 136 -3.20 8.35 -29.51
N VAL A 137 -4.09 7.35 -29.40
CA VAL A 137 -4.62 6.62 -30.56
C VAL A 137 -6.13 6.86 -30.66
N ALA A 138 -6.49 8.04 -31.16
CA ALA A 138 -7.80 8.37 -31.70
C ALA A 138 -7.64 8.94 -33.11
#